data_AF-A0AAD5GAX3-F1
#
_entry.id   AF-A0AAD5GAX3-F1
#
_cell.length_a   1.000
_cell.length_b   1.000
_cell.length_c   1.000
_cell.angle_alpha   90.00
_cell.angle_beta   90.00
_cell.angle_gamma   90.00
#
_symmetry.space_group_name_H-M   'P 1'
#
loop_
_entity.id
_entity.type
_entity.pdbx_description
1 polymer ?
#
loop_
_entity_poly.entity_id
_entity_poly.type
_entity_poly.pdbx_seq_one_letter_code
_entity_poly.pdbx_strand_id
1 'polypeptide(L)'
;VYVDELVVEDHLFICRSLYPSIPEPLLSKLVNFNKRLYEDTMIHHKFGRSGYPWEFNLRDIIRSCQMIEGAPESSKSDCFLNTVYVQRMRSSTDRQEVTKLYEEEFGVKPLINLYPRVQLNPEYLIIGNTHVKRNILQSSTISSCELKILPGQRQSLETIAQCLHHQWLVLLIGPAASGKTSLIRLMSQLTGNVLNELSLSSATDISELLGCFEQYNAIRHYRLAIDQ
;
A
#
# COMPACT_ATOMS: atom_id res chain seq x y z
N VAL A 1 -20.19 23.42 15.82
CA VAL A 1 -19.74 22.29 16.66
C VAL A 1 -18.27 22.09 16.36
N TYR A 2 -17.39 22.35 17.32
CA TYR A 2 -15.97 22.03 17.21
C TYR A 2 -15.81 20.58 17.67
N VAL A 3 -15.03 19.79 16.95
CA VAL A 3 -14.72 18.41 17.32
C VAL A 3 -13.27 18.39 17.76
N ASP A 4 -13.03 17.90 18.97
CA ASP A 4 -11.68 17.80 19.51
C ASP A 4 -10.87 16.74 18.76
N GLU A 5 -9.57 17.01 18.57
CA GLU A 5 -8.64 16.09 17.94
C GLU A 5 -8.33 14.91 18.89
N LEU A 6 -8.11 13.73 18.30
CA LEU A 6 -7.73 12.54 19.05
C LEU A 6 -6.34 12.70 19.65
N VAL A 7 -6.21 12.37 20.93
CA VAL A 7 -4.93 12.41 21.65
C VAL A 7 -4.23 11.05 21.54
N VAL A 8 -2.93 11.02 21.87
CA VAL A 8 -2.09 9.81 21.93
C VAL A 8 -2.74 8.70 22.77
N GLU A 9 -3.35 9.08 23.90
CA GLU A 9 -4.03 8.15 24.80
C GLU A 9 -5.24 7.49 24.13
N ASP A 10 -6.00 8.25 23.34
CA ASP A 10 -7.13 7.72 22.55
C ASP A 10 -6.64 6.75 21.49
N HIS A 11 -5.56 7.07 20.78
CA HIS A 11 -4.96 6.17 19.80
C HIS A 11 -4.52 4.85 20.43
N LEU A 12 -3.86 4.91 21.59
CA LEU A 12 -3.43 3.71 22.32
C LEU A 12 -4.63 2.90 22.79
N PHE A 13 -5.65 3.54 23.38
CA PHE A 13 -6.87 2.88 23.83
C PHE A 13 -7.60 2.16 22.68
N ILE A 14 -7.78 2.85 21.54
CA ILE A 14 -8.43 2.27 20.36
C ILE A 14 -7.62 1.07 19.83
N CYS A 15 -6.30 1.21 19.70
CA CYS A 15 -5.45 0.14 19.18
C CYS A 15 -5.40 -1.07 20.11
N ARG A 16 -5.35 -0.85 21.42
CA ARG A 16 -5.40 -1.92 22.43
C ARG A 16 -6.72 -2.69 22.40
N SER A 17 -7.83 -1.98 22.17
CA SER A 17 -9.16 -2.59 22.05
C SER A 17 -9.29 -3.44 20.79
N LEU A 18 -8.77 -2.95 19.66
CA LEU A 18 -8.85 -3.65 18.37
C LEU A 18 -7.84 -4.81 18.23
N TYR A 19 -6.65 -4.67 18.80
CA TYR A 19 -5.54 -5.63 18.65
C TYR A 19 -4.97 -6.08 20.00
N PRO A 20 -5.73 -6.87 20.78
CA PRO A 20 -5.29 -7.32 22.12
C PRO A 20 -4.09 -8.28 22.07
N SER A 21 -3.82 -8.89 20.91
CA SER A 21 -2.69 -9.80 20.68
C SER A 21 -1.33 -9.08 20.67
N ILE A 22 -1.30 -7.76 20.45
CA ILE A 22 -0.06 -7.00 20.29
C ILE A 22 0.38 -6.45 21.67
N PRO A 23 1.67 -6.64 22.06
CA PRO A 23 2.17 -6.10 23.33
C PRO A 23 2.00 -4.58 23.44
N GLU A 24 1.49 -4.12 24.57
CA GLU A 24 1.29 -2.69 24.87
C GLU A 24 2.57 -1.84 24.71
N PRO A 25 3.78 -2.31 25.09
CA PRO A 25 5.02 -1.56 24.84
C PRO A 25 5.33 -1.35 23.35
N LEU A 26 4.90 -2.26 22.47
CA LEU A 26 5.09 -2.12 21.03
C LEU A 26 4.10 -1.09 20.46
N LEU A 27 2.84 -1.16 20.91
CA LEU A 27 1.81 -0.19 20.52
C LEU A 27 2.16 1.22 20.97
N SER A 28 2.62 1.41 22.21
CA SER A 28 2.99 2.74 22.71
C SER A 28 4.13 3.36 21.90
N LYS A 29 5.18 2.59 21.58
CA LYS A 29 6.26 3.02 20.68
C LYS A 29 5.74 3.39 19.29
N LEU A 30 4.81 2.61 18.75
CA LEU A 30 4.26 2.85 17.42
C LEU A 30 3.41 4.13 17.35
N VAL A 31 2.58 4.39 18.36
CA VAL A 31 1.80 5.63 18.47
C VAL A 31 2.73 6.83 18.66
N ASN A 32 3.72 6.73 19.54
CA ASN A 32 4.71 7.78 19.76
C ASN A 32 5.54 8.08 18.50
N PHE A 33 5.95 7.05 17.78
CA PHE A 33 6.62 7.17 16.48
C PHE A 33 5.75 7.92 15.47
N ASN A 34 4.47 7.56 15.32
CA ASN A 34 3.55 8.23 14.40
C ASN A 34 3.38 9.71 14.76
N LYS A 35 3.23 10.02 16.06
CA LYS A 35 3.15 11.40 16.57
C LYS A 35 4.42 12.20 16.26
N ARG A 36 5.60 11.67 16.59
CA ARG A 36 6.88 12.34 16.34
C ARG A 36 7.12 12.58 14.86
N LEU A 37 6.76 11.61 14.02
CA LEU A 37 6.83 11.74 12.56
C LEU A 37 5.92 12.87 12.04
N TYR A 38 4.72 13.01 12.59
CA TYR A 38 3.83 14.13 12.30
C TYR A 38 4.44 15.47 12.75
N GLU A 39 4.90 15.57 14.00
CA GLU A 39 5.51 16.79 14.54
C GLU A 39 6.72 17.23 13.70
N ASP A 40 7.62 16.31 13.35
CA ASP A 40 8.84 16.62 12.60
C ASP A 40 8.58 17.05 11.15
N THR A 41 7.53 16.53 10.51
CA THR A 41 7.19 16.86 9.12
C THR A 41 6.27 18.08 9.01
N MET A 42 5.21 18.14 9.83
CA MET A 42 4.14 19.14 9.71
C MET A 42 4.31 20.35 10.62
N ILE A 43 4.90 20.19 11.82
CA ILE A 43 5.06 21.32 12.76
C ILE A 43 6.46 21.93 12.63
N HIS A 44 7.49 21.10 12.71
CA HIS A 44 8.88 21.54 12.68
C HIS A 44 9.45 21.66 11.26
N HIS A 45 8.77 21.09 10.26
CA HIS A 45 9.19 21.10 8.86
C HIS A 45 10.66 20.69 8.62
N LYS A 46 11.16 19.73 9.42
CA LYS A 46 12.54 19.23 9.36
C LYS A 46 12.80 18.53 8.03
N PHE A 47 11.88 17.65 7.62
CA PHE A 47 11.96 16.88 6.37
C PHE A 47 10.56 16.69 5.74
N GLY A 48 10.48 16.10 4.54
CA GLY A 48 9.19 15.85 3.88
C GLY A 48 8.61 17.05 3.13
N ARG A 49 9.44 17.96 2.61
CA ARG A 49 8.95 19.12 1.83
C ARG A 49 8.29 18.71 0.51
N SER A 50 8.73 17.60 -0.09
CA SER A 50 8.17 17.09 -1.34
C SER A 50 6.90 16.28 -1.04
N GLY A 51 5.73 16.84 -1.35
CA GLY A 51 4.45 16.18 -1.12
C GLY A 51 3.67 16.64 0.09
N TYR A 52 4.05 17.78 0.64
CA TYR A 52 3.25 18.53 1.59
C TYR A 52 1.83 18.82 1.05
N PRO A 53 0.78 18.78 1.89
CA PRO A 53 0.78 18.37 3.31
C PRO A 53 0.80 16.84 3.49
N TRP A 54 1.49 16.37 4.54
CA TRP A 54 1.48 14.96 4.93
C TRP A 54 0.47 14.71 6.04
N GLU A 55 -0.32 13.65 5.90
CA GLU A 55 -1.24 13.20 6.94
C GLU A 55 -0.74 11.88 7.51
N PHE A 56 -0.54 11.87 8.83
CA PHE A 56 -0.23 10.68 9.63
C PHE A 56 -1.32 10.52 10.66
N ASN A 57 -2.17 9.52 10.44
CA ASN A 57 -3.42 9.37 11.18
C ASN A 57 -3.50 7.99 11.86
N LEU A 58 -4.52 7.79 12.69
CA LEU A 58 -4.85 6.49 13.30
C LEU A 58 -4.95 5.35 12.26
N ARG A 59 -5.32 5.65 11.01
CA ARG A 59 -5.33 4.65 9.93
C ARG A 59 -3.97 4.02 9.69
N ASP A 60 -2.88 4.79 9.76
CA ASP A 60 -1.54 4.27 9.53
C ASP A 60 -1.09 3.38 10.69
N ILE A 61 -1.49 3.75 11.91
CA ILE A 61 -1.29 2.95 13.12
C ILE A 61 -2.05 1.61 12.99
N ILE A 62 -3.34 1.65 12.63
CA ILE A 62 -4.17 0.46 12.42
C ILE A 62 -3.58 -0.46 11.34
N ARG A 63 -3.15 0.09 10.20
CA ARG A 63 -2.49 -0.69 9.14
C ARG A 63 -1.21 -1.35 9.62
N SER A 64 -0.43 -0.64 10.43
CA SER A 64 0.78 -1.19 11.02
C SER A 64 0.45 -2.36 11.96
N CYS A 65 -0.59 -2.23 12.80
CA CYS A 65 -1.08 -3.32 13.64
C CYS A 65 -1.54 -4.54 12.82
N GLN A 66 -2.27 -4.34 11.72
CA GLN A 66 -2.71 -5.42 10.82
C GLN A 66 -1.52 -6.20 10.24
N MET A 67 -0.42 -5.51 9.91
CA MET A 67 0.80 -6.16 9.44
C MET A 67 1.53 -6.91 10.55
N ILE A 68 1.56 -6.36 11.77
CA ILE A 68 2.21 -6.98 12.93
C ILE A 68 1.51 -8.29 13.32
N GLU A 69 0.18 -8.32 13.27
CA GLU A 69 -0.60 -9.52 13.62
C GLU A 69 -0.38 -10.69 12.66
N GLY A 70 -0.23 -10.40 11.35
CA GLY A 70 0.05 -11.41 10.33
C GLY A 70 1.53 -11.78 10.18
N ALA A 71 2.45 -11.10 10.87
CA ALA A 71 3.89 -11.27 10.70
C ALA A 71 4.49 -12.34 11.62
N PRO A 72 5.56 -13.04 11.19
CA PRO A 72 6.30 -13.95 12.06
C PRO A 72 7.00 -13.18 13.18
N GLU A 73 7.13 -13.79 14.37
CA GLU A 73 7.68 -13.16 15.58
C GLU A 73 9.00 -12.42 15.36
N SER A 74 9.89 -12.96 14.51
CA SER A 74 11.20 -12.40 14.23
C SER A 74 11.18 -11.06 13.49
N SER A 75 10.09 -10.71 12.82
CA SER A 75 9.98 -9.46 12.02
C SER A 75 8.86 -8.54 12.48
N LYS A 76 8.19 -8.84 13.61
CA LYS A 76 7.03 -8.07 14.06
C LYS A 76 7.33 -6.59 14.30
N SER A 77 8.52 -6.25 14.78
CA SER A 77 8.89 -4.85 15.04
C SER A 77 8.97 -4.03 13.76
N ASP A 78 9.53 -4.57 12.67
CA ASP A 78 9.94 -3.76 11.52
C ASP A 78 9.05 -3.97 10.28
N CYS A 79 8.19 -4.99 10.28
CA CYS A 79 7.45 -5.45 9.10
C CYS A 79 6.63 -4.35 8.40
N PHE A 80 6.07 -3.41 9.17
CA PHE A 80 5.21 -2.34 8.67
C PHE A 80 5.99 -1.13 8.14
N LEU A 81 7.23 -0.91 8.61
CA LEU A 81 7.93 0.35 8.44
C LEU A 81 8.14 0.70 6.97
N ASN A 82 8.63 -0.26 6.18
CA ASN A 82 8.93 -0.04 4.76
C ASN A 82 7.66 0.38 4.00
N THR A 83 6.58 -0.35 4.20
CA THR A 83 5.34 -0.23 3.41
C THR A 83 4.46 0.93 3.84
N VAL A 84 4.26 1.10 5.15
CA VAL A 84 3.36 2.12 5.69
C VAL A 84 4.02 3.50 5.74
N TYR A 85 5.33 3.59 5.99
CA TYR A 85 6.00 4.88 6.21
C TYR A 85 7.09 5.21 5.18
N VAL A 86 8.07 4.33 4.98
CA VAL A 86 9.26 4.67 4.17
C VAL A 86 8.92 4.85 2.69
N GLN A 87 8.16 3.94 2.08
CA GLN A 87 7.83 4.01 0.65
C GLN A 87 6.89 5.17 0.31
N ARG A 88 6.20 5.75 1.30
CA ARG A 88 5.41 6.98 1.11
C ARG A 88 6.31 8.17 0.86
N MET A 89 7.47 8.25 1.50
CA MET A 89 8.40 9.37 1.35
C MET A 89 8.98 9.43 -0.08
N ARG A 90 8.93 10.62 -0.67
CA ARG A 90 9.33 10.85 -2.08
C ARG A 90 10.85 10.95 -2.25
N SER A 91 11.54 11.61 -1.32
CA SER A 91 13.00 11.75 -1.36
C SER A 91 13.69 10.59 -0.64
N SER A 92 14.84 10.16 -1.15
CA SER A 92 15.71 9.22 -0.45
C SER A 92 16.25 9.78 0.86
N THR A 93 16.45 11.10 0.96
CA THR A 93 16.87 11.77 2.19
C THR A 93 15.80 11.66 3.27
N ASP A 94 14.54 11.94 2.91
CA ASP A 94 13.40 11.84 3.82
C ASP A 94 13.22 10.39 4.31
N ARG A 95 13.41 9.41 3.43
CA ARG A 95 13.38 7.97 3.80
C ARG A 95 14.42 7.62 4.87
N GLN A 96 15.62 8.19 4.76
CA GLN A 96 16.67 7.99 5.75
C GLN A 96 16.30 8.64 7.09
N GLU A 97 15.72 9.85 7.08
CA GLU A 97 15.25 10.51 8.30
C GLU A 97 14.16 9.70 9.02
N VAL A 98 13.18 9.15 8.28
CA VAL A 98 12.17 8.25 8.86
C VAL A 98 12.80 7.01 9.50
N THR A 99 13.82 6.45 8.85
CA THR A 99 14.54 5.28 9.34
C THR A 99 15.33 5.59 10.62
N LYS A 100 15.94 6.79 10.71
CA LYS A 100 16.62 7.27 11.92
C LYS A 100 15.64 7.50 13.07
N LEU A 101 14.52 8.16 12.81
CA LEU A 101 13.47 8.40 13.80
C LEU A 101 12.93 7.08 14.36
N TYR A 102 12.80 6.06 13.52
CA TYR A 102 12.45 4.71 13.95
C TYR A 102 13.52 4.10 14.87
N GLU A 103 14.80 4.22 14.50
CA GLU A 103 15.92 3.72 15.32
C GLU A 103 15.97 4.39 16.70
N GLU A 104 15.65 5.68 16.78
CA GLU A 104 15.56 6.44 18.04
C GLU A 104 14.42 5.95 18.95
N GLU A 105 13.23 5.70 18.40
CA GLU A 105 12.05 5.27 19.18
C GLU A 105 12.11 3.79 19.58
N PHE A 106 12.51 2.93 18.64
CA PHE A 106 12.48 1.48 18.85
C PHE A 106 13.79 0.97 19.47
N GLY A 107 14.90 1.69 19.31
CA GLY A 107 16.24 1.31 19.76
C GLY A 107 16.87 0.20 18.93
N VAL A 108 16.30 -0.09 17.75
CA VAL A 108 16.71 -1.19 16.86
C VAL A 108 16.80 -0.67 15.44
N LYS A 109 17.85 -1.10 14.71
CA LYS A 109 17.98 -0.81 13.29
C LYS A 109 16.97 -1.63 12.49
N PRO A 110 16.13 -0.98 11.67
CA PRO A 110 15.11 -1.69 10.93
C PRO A 110 15.72 -2.54 9.80
N LEU A 111 15.28 -3.79 9.71
CA LEU A 111 15.70 -4.70 8.64
C LEU A 111 14.85 -4.49 7.38
N ILE A 112 15.19 -3.48 6.58
CA ILE A 112 14.51 -3.21 5.29
C ILE A 112 15.17 -4.02 4.18
N ASN A 113 14.44 -4.97 3.61
CA ASN A 113 14.93 -5.74 2.47
C ASN A 113 14.90 -4.88 1.18
N LEU A 114 16.08 -4.59 0.62
CA LEU A 114 16.20 -3.82 -0.62
C LEU A 114 15.85 -4.64 -1.87
N TYR A 115 15.97 -5.96 -1.78
CA TYR A 115 15.79 -6.87 -2.90
C TYR A 115 14.90 -8.04 -2.48
N PRO A 116 13.58 -7.82 -2.30
CA PRO A 116 12.67 -8.89 -1.96
C PRO A 116 12.72 -9.97 -3.04
N ARG A 117 12.74 -11.22 -2.58
CA ARG A 117 12.74 -12.39 -3.47
C ARG A 117 11.37 -12.48 -4.11
N VAL A 118 11.35 -12.70 -5.42
CA VAL A 118 10.11 -12.92 -6.18
C VAL A 118 10.13 -14.35 -6.68
N GLN A 119 9.15 -15.14 -6.25
CA GLN A 119 8.98 -16.53 -6.62
C GLN A 119 7.55 -16.75 -7.12
N LEU A 120 7.43 -17.48 -8.22
CA LEU A 120 6.17 -17.72 -8.89
C LEU A 120 5.84 -19.21 -8.81
N ASN A 121 4.82 -19.56 -8.03
CA ASN A 121 4.24 -20.89 -7.99
C ASN A 121 2.95 -20.91 -8.82
N PRO A 122 2.42 -22.09 -9.20
CA PRO A 122 1.13 -22.19 -9.90
C PRO A 122 -0.02 -21.55 -9.11
N GLU A 123 -0.07 -21.77 -7.80
CA GLU A 123 -1.18 -21.31 -6.94
C GLU A 123 -0.91 -19.95 -6.25
N TYR A 124 0.35 -19.63 -5.97
CA TYR A 124 0.73 -18.46 -5.18
C TYR A 124 1.89 -17.69 -5.83
N LEU A 125 1.81 -16.37 -5.77
CA LEU A 125 2.90 -15.44 -6.04
C LEU A 125 3.52 -15.05 -4.69
N ILE A 126 4.80 -15.32 -4.51
CA ILE A 126 5.52 -15.00 -3.27
C ILE A 126 6.48 -13.85 -3.55
N ILE A 127 6.32 -12.76 -2.80
CA ILE A 127 7.15 -11.57 -2.90
C ILE A 127 7.59 -11.18 -1.48
N GLY A 128 8.89 -11.32 -1.21
CA GLY A 128 9.45 -11.06 0.12
C GLY A 128 8.73 -11.89 1.18
N ASN A 129 8.06 -11.21 2.11
CA ASN A 129 7.31 -11.85 3.20
C ASN A 129 5.84 -12.11 2.87
N THR A 130 5.37 -11.74 1.67
CA THR A 130 3.96 -11.85 1.29
C THR A 130 3.68 -12.92 0.26
N HIS A 131 2.48 -13.49 0.38
CA HIS A 131 1.93 -14.44 -0.56
C HIS A 131 0.58 -13.93 -1.08
N VAL A 132 0.43 -13.94 -2.40
CA VAL A 132 -0.80 -13.54 -3.09
C VAL A 132 -1.31 -14.72 -3.88
N LYS A 133 -2.58 -15.11 -3.66
CA LYS A 133 -3.21 -16.21 -4.38
C LYS A 133 -3.37 -15.84 -5.85
N ARG A 134 -3.05 -16.79 -6.74
CA ARG A 134 -3.19 -16.63 -8.18
C ARG A 134 -4.55 -17.15 -8.65
N ASN A 135 -5.13 -16.47 -9.62
CA ASN A 135 -6.30 -16.93 -10.33
C ASN A 135 -5.86 -17.58 -11.66
N ILE A 136 -5.92 -18.90 -11.73
CA ILE A 136 -5.47 -19.68 -12.89
C ILE A 136 -6.54 -19.71 -13.99
N LEU A 137 -7.81 -19.56 -13.61
CA LEU A 137 -8.97 -19.73 -14.48
C LEU A 137 -9.10 -18.58 -15.49
N GLN A 138 -8.58 -17.41 -15.14
CA GLN A 138 -8.66 -16.19 -15.95
C GLN A 138 -7.25 -15.77 -16.35
N SER A 139 -6.54 -16.63 -17.10
CA SER A 139 -5.34 -16.16 -17.79
C SER A 139 -5.78 -15.04 -18.72
N SER A 140 -5.43 -13.81 -18.36
CA SER A 140 -5.80 -12.62 -19.12
C SER A 140 -5.38 -12.82 -20.57
N THR A 141 -6.34 -12.64 -21.49
CA THR A 141 -6.14 -12.63 -22.94
C THR A 141 -5.33 -11.42 -23.41
N ILE A 142 -4.51 -10.83 -22.53
CA ILE A 142 -3.59 -9.74 -22.85
C ILE A 142 -2.35 -10.36 -23.51
N SER A 143 -2.55 -10.87 -24.71
CA SER A 143 -1.53 -11.10 -25.72
C SER A 143 -0.89 -9.77 -26.11
N SER A 144 0.38 -9.55 -25.72
CA SER A 144 1.46 -8.89 -26.53
C SER A 144 2.59 -8.26 -25.72
N CYS A 145 2.47 -8.04 -24.40
CA CYS A 145 3.51 -7.31 -23.65
C CYS A 145 4.27 -8.23 -22.70
N GLU A 146 5.46 -8.68 -23.13
CA GLU A 146 6.42 -9.47 -22.33
C GLU A 146 7.06 -8.57 -21.26
N LEU A 147 6.30 -8.27 -20.21
CA LEU A 147 6.81 -7.48 -19.08
C LEU A 147 7.73 -8.36 -18.22
N LYS A 148 8.93 -7.85 -17.95
CA LYS A 148 9.94 -8.52 -17.13
C LYS A 148 10.02 -7.88 -15.75
N ILE A 149 10.43 -8.65 -14.76
CA ILE A 149 10.60 -8.18 -13.38
C ILE A 149 11.94 -7.44 -13.27
N LEU A 150 11.90 -6.12 -13.12
CA LEU A 150 13.09 -5.31 -12.94
C LEU A 150 13.54 -5.29 -11.47
N PRO A 151 14.84 -5.44 -11.16
CA PRO A 151 15.34 -5.37 -9.78
C PRO A 151 14.95 -4.09 -9.04
N GLY A 152 15.00 -2.93 -9.71
CA GLY A 152 14.67 -1.64 -9.12
C GLY A 152 13.19 -1.46 -8.74
N GLN A 153 12.29 -2.28 -9.28
CA GLN A 153 10.85 -2.21 -8.99
C GLN A 153 10.41 -3.22 -7.92
N ARG A 154 11.32 -4.08 -7.43
CA ARG A 154 10.99 -5.17 -6.50
C ARG A 154 10.41 -4.68 -5.18
N GLN A 155 10.92 -3.57 -4.63
CA GLN A 155 10.37 -2.99 -3.41
C GLN A 155 8.92 -2.51 -3.60
N SER A 156 8.66 -1.80 -4.70
CA SER A 156 7.29 -1.36 -5.03
C SER A 156 6.38 -2.55 -5.32
N LEU A 157 6.91 -3.62 -5.90
CA LEU A 157 6.18 -4.85 -6.15
C LEU A 157 5.79 -5.56 -4.84
N GLU A 158 6.69 -5.56 -3.84
CA GLU A 158 6.40 -6.05 -2.49
C GLU A 158 5.34 -5.21 -1.78
N THR A 159 5.41 -3.88 -1.85
CA THR A 159 4.38 -3.04 -1.22
C THR A 159 3.02 -3.21 -1.88
N ILE A 160 2.96 -3.32 -3.21
CA ILE A 160 1.71 -3.62 -3.92
C ILE A 160 1.18 -4.99 -3.49
N ALA A 161 2.04 -6.01 -3.38
CA ALA A 161 1.62 -7.35 -2.95
C ALA A 161 1.07 -7.36 -1.52
N GLN A 162 1.70 -6.62 -0.60
CA GLN A 162 1.18 -6.41 0.76
C GLN A 162 -0.19 -5.73 0.75
N CYS A 163 -0.34 -4.65 -0.03
CA CYS A 163 -1.63 -3.98 -0.15
C CYS A 163 -2.70 -4.90 -0.74
N LEU A 164 -2.38 -5.73 -1.74
CA LEU A 164 -3.31 -6.70 -2.32
C LEU A 164 -3.70 -7.78 -1.30
N HIS A 165 -2.74 -8.28 -0.51
CA HIS A 165 -3.00 -9.25 0.55
C HIS A 165 -3.97 -8.71 1.60
N HIS A 166 -3.80 -7.45 2.02
CA HIS A 166 -4.68 -6.77 2.99
C HIS A 166 -5.90 -6.09 2.36
N GLN A 167 -6.10 -6.21 1.04
CA GLN A 167 -7.19 -5.54 0.29
C GLN A 167 -7.21 -4.00 0.46
N TRP A 168 -6.04 -3.38 0.56
CA TRP A 168 -5.89 -1.93 0.63
C TRP A 168 -5.81 -1.30 -0.76
N LEU A 169 -6.40 -0.11 -0.88
CA LEU A 169 -6.27 0.72 -2.07
C LEU A 169 -4.81 1.18 -2.24
N VAL A 170 -4.29 1.02 -3.45
CA VAL A 170 -2.92 1.40 -3.82
C VAL A 170 -2.93 2.67 -4.66
N LEU A 171 -2.12 3.64 -4.27
CA LEU A 171 -1.84 4.84 -5.05
C LEU A 171 -0.35 4.89 -5.42
N LEU A 172 -0.04 4.73 -6.71
CA LEU A 172 1.33 4.81 -7.22
C LEU A 172 1.63 6.23 -7.71
N ILE A 173 2.60 6.88 -7.07
CA ILE A 173 3.02 8.25 -7.40
C ILE A 173 4.47 8.22 -7.86
N GLY A 174 4.79 8.99 -8.90
CA GLY A 174 6.14 9.12 -9.42
C GLY A 174 6.19 9.85 -10.76
N PRO A 175 7.38 10.22 -11.25
CA PRO A 175 7.55 10.99 -12.49
C PRO A 175 6.96 10.27 -13.70
N ALA A 176 6.66 11.00 -14.77
CA ALA A 176 6.25 10.40 -16.04
C ALA A 176 7.28 9.35 -16.52
N ALA A 177 6.81 8.33 -17.24
CA ALA A 177 7.63 7.22 -17.75
C ALA A 177 8.40 6.36 -16.72
N SER A 178 8.10 6.46 -15.41
CA SER A 178 8.66 5.57 -14.36
C SER A 178 8.16 4.12 -14.37
N GLY A 179 7.26 3.76 -15.30
CA GLY A 179 6.74 2.39 -15.42
C GLY A 179 5.62 2.02 -14.43
N LYS A 180 4.91 3.00 -13.85
CA LYS A 180 3.80 2.76 -12.91
C LYS A 180 2.71 1.85 -13.49
N THR A 181 2.22 2.16 -14.68
CA THR A 181 1.19 1.35 -15.36
C THR A 181 1.75 -0.03 -15.71
N SER A 182 2.99 -0.10 -16.19
CA SER A 182 3.67 -1.38 -16.47
C SER A 182 3.80 -2.25 -15.22
N LEU A 183 4.02 -1.66 -14.04
CA LEU A 183 4.11 -2.39 -12.78
C LEU A 183 2.77 -3.03 -12.38
N ILE A 184 1.66 -2.30 -12.55
CA ILE A 184 0.31 -2.83 -12.28
C ILE A 184 -0.07 -3.91 -13.31
N ARG A 185 0.22 -3.68 -14.59
CA ARG A 185 0.05 -4.70 -15.65
C ARG A 185 0.85 -5.97 -15.33
N LEU A 186 2.11 -5.83 -14.94
CA LEU A 186 2.95 -6.95 -14.52
C LEU A 186 2.33 -7.69 -13.33
N MET A 187 1.87 -6.98 -12.30
CA MET A 187 1.21 -7.60 -11.15
C MET A 187 -0.06 -8.34 -11.52
N SER A 188 -0.86 -7.81 -12.44
CA SER A 188 -2.06 -8.51 -12.94
C SER A 188 -1.72 -9.80 -13.68
N GLN A 189 -0.66 -9.78 -14.52
CA GLN A 189 -0.15 -10.97 -15.22
C GLN A 189 0.39 -12.02 -14.23
N LEU A 190 1.15 -11.59 -13.22
CA LEU A 190 1.69 -12.49 -12.20
C LEU A 190 0.58 -13.09 -11.33
N THR A 191 -0.44 -12.33 -10.98
CA THR A 191 -1.57 -12.82 -10.15
C THR A 191 -2.63 -13.55 -10.97
N GLY A 192 -2.67 -13.39 -12.30
CA GLY A 192 -3.72 -13.96 -13.15
C GLY A 192 -5.08 -13.27 -12.99
N ASN A 193 -5.10 -12.03 -12.50
CA ASN A 193 -6.33 -11.25 -12.38
C ASN A 193 -6.56 -10.42 -13.64
N VAL A 194 -7.83 -10.20 -13.99
CA VAL A 194 -8.22 -9.29 -15.08
C VAL A 194 -7.97 -7.85 -14.64
N LEU A 195 -7.20 -7.11 -15.43
CA LEU A 195 -6.94 -5.70 -15.22
C LEU A 195 -7.78 -4.87 -16.19
N ASN A 196 -8.70 -4.07 -15.64
CA ASN A 196 -9.45 -3.07 -16.39
C ASN A 196 -8.83 -1.70 -16.15
N GLU A 197 -8.38 -1.05 -17.23
CA GLU A 197 -7.76 0.26 -17.17
C GLU A 197 -8.75 1.33 -17.61
N LEU A 198 -8.93 2.35 -16.76
CA LEU A 198 -9.76 3.52 -17.04
C LEU A 198 -8.88 4.76 -16.97
N SER A 199 -8.82 5.50 -18.08
CA SER A 199 -8.04 6.74 -18.17
C SER A 199 -8.90 7.91 -17.73
N LEU A 200 -8.62 8.45 -16.55
CA LEU A 200 -9.31 9.64 -16.04
C LEU A 200 -8.67 10.92 -16.59
N SER A 201 -9.51 11.86 -17.02
CA SER A 201 -9.12 13.18 -17.52
C SER A 201 -9.93 14.26 -16.81
N SER A 202 -9.59 15.54 -16.96
CA SER A 202 -10.36 16.63 -16.33
C SER A 202 -11.81 16.74 -16.83
N ALA A 203 -12.15 16.05 -17.93
CA ALA A 203 -13.49 15.99 -18.50
C ALA A 203 -14.26 14.71 -18.11
N THR A 204 -13.67 13.80 -17.34
CA THR A 204 -14.37 12.58 -16.92
C THR A 204 -15.34 12.89 -15.80
N ASP A 205 -16.64 12.77 -16.08
CA ASP A 205 -17.72 12.99 -15.14
C ASP A 205 -18.05 11.73 -14.33
N ILE A 206 -18.74 11.92 -13.19
CA ILE A 206 -19.21 10.82 -12.32
C ILE A 206 -20.07 9.81 -13.09
N SER A 207 -20.80 10.28 -14.10
CA SER A 207 -21.65 9.47 -14.96
C SER A 207 -20.88 8.46 -15.81
N GLU A 208 -19.60 8.71 -16.10
CA GLU A 208 -18.74 7.76 -16.81
C GLU A 208 -18.32 6.58 -15.91
N LEU A 209 -18.14 6.84 -14.61
CA LEU A 209 -17.77 5.82 -13.63
C LEU A 209 -18.96 4.99 -13.12
N LEU A 210 -20.08 5.65 -12.81
CA LEU A 210 -21.29 4.98 -12.33
C LEU A 210 -22.14 4.41 -13.48
N GLY A 211 -21.95 4.93 -14.69
CA GLY A 211 -22.81 4.69 -15.84
C GLY A 211 -23.92 5.74 -15.94
N CYS A 212 -24.24 6.12 -17.17
CA CYS A 212 -25.42 6.92 -17.48
C CYS A 212 -26.66 6.05 -17.53
N PHE A 213 -27.82 6.65 -17.22
CA PHE A 213 -29.08 6.06 -17.61
C PHE A 213 -29.17 6.01 -19.14
N GLU A 214 -29.31 4.80 -19.69
CA GLU A 214 -29.57 4.57 -21.10
C GLU A 214 -31.02 4.06 -21.23
N GLN A 215 -31.82 4.71 -22.08
CA GLN A 215 -33.16 4.22 -22.40
C GLN A 215 -33.03 2.83 -23.05
N TYR A 216 -33.97 1.92 -22.73
CA TYR A 216 -33.88 0.49 -23.04
C TYR A 216 -33.25 0.16 -24.40
N ASN A 217 -32.10 -0.51 -24.36
CA ASN A 217 -31.33 -0.90 -25.53
C ASN A 217 -31.08 -2.41 -25.55
N ALA A 218 -31.92 -3.15 -26.27
CA ALA A 218 -31.87 -4.62 -26.34
C ALA A 218 -30.51 -5.14 -26.85
N ILE A 219 -29.83 -4.40 -27.73
CA ILE A 219 -28.58 -4.83 -28.38
C ILE A 219 -27.43 -4.98 -27.35
N ARG A 220 -27.40 -4.13 -26.32
CA ARG A 220 -26.37 -4.18 -25.27
C ARG A 220 -26.50 -5.44 -24.41
N HIS A 221 -27.73 -5.84 -24.08
CA HIS A 221 -27.99 -7.09 -23.36
C HIS A 221 -27.57 -8.32 -24.18
N TYR A 222 -27.80 -8.30 -25.50
CA TYR A 222 -27.29 -9.35 -26.38
C TYR A 222 -25.77 -9.40 -26.39
N ARG A 223 -25.06 -8.27 -26.46
CA ARG A 223 -23.59 -8.26 -26.39
C ARG A 223 -23.05 -8.78 -25.07
N LEU A 224 -23.65 -8.36 -23.95
CA LEU A 224 -23.28 -8.87 -22.62
C LEU A 224 -23.49 -10.39 -22.49
N ALA A 225 -24.49 -10.95 -23.18
CA ALA A 225 -24.72 -12.39 -23.21
C ALA A 225 -23.76 -13.15 -24.14
N ILE A 226 -23.14 -12.47 -25.11
CA ILE A 226 -22.15 -13.06 -26.04
C ILE A 226 -20.73 -12.97 -25.47
N ASP A 227 -20.44 -11.93 -24.67
CA ASP A 227 -19.13 -11.72 -24.03
C ASP A 227 -18.96 -12.50 -22.70
N GLN A 228 -20.01 -13.20 -22.23
CA GLN A 228 -19.96 -14.13 -21.07
C GLN A 228 -19.55 -15.55 -21.48
#